data_AF-H9UFZ0-F1
#
_entry.id   AF-H9UFZ0-F1
#
_cell.length_a   1.000
_cell.length_b   1.000
_cell.length_c   1.000
_cell.angle_alpha   90.00
_cell.angle_beta   90.00
_cell.angle_gamma   90.00
#
_symmetry.space_group_name_H-M   'P 1'
#
loop_
_entity.id
_entity.type
_entity.pdbx_description
1 polymer ?
#
loop_
_entity_poly.entity_id
_entity_poly.type
_entity_poly.pdbx_seq_one_letter_code
_entity_poly.pdbx_strand_id
1 'polypeptide(L)'
;MKNHTKHVMAIGISLMVLLAFAAAPLSAQQFPAQDPPEQDFSDAEIEAFAAALVEIETIQSSMQQELNDIIENGSMDSERFYELHSHFTQTQGTLPEDISSSEEAEFQETFQALVAAEETTQTQMIDAVESEGLDVETFNSIVAVAQQNPELWEEIQSHQQ
;
A
#
# COMPACT_ATOMS: atom_id res chain seq x y z
N MET A 1 27.26 11.88 29.52
CA MET A 1 27.34 11.42 28.12
C MET A 1 25.97 10.84 27.79
N LYS A 2 25.17 11.59 27.02
CA LYS A 2 23.81 11.19 26.64
C LYS A 2 23.90 10.43 25.32
N ASN A 3 23.54 9.15 25.35
CA ASN A 3 23.49 8.32 24.16
C ASN A 3 22.21 8.70 23.39
N HIS A 4 22.37 9.21 22.18
CA HIS A 4 21.28 9.41 21.24
C HIS A 4 21.04 8.11 20.47
N THR A 5 20.04 7.35 20.90
CA THR A 5 19.49 6.25 20.11
C THR A 5 18.80 6.85 18.89
N LYS A 6 19.37 6.60 17.70
CA LYS A 6 18.75 6.91 16.41
C LYS A 6 17.43 6.12 16.35
N HIS A 7 16.31 6.82 16.37
CA HIS A 7 15.01 6.20 16.10
C HIS A 7 14.93 6.05 14.59
N VAL A 8 15.14 4.83 14.11
CA VAL A 8 14.65 4.42 12.80
C VAL A 8 13.13 4.45 12.93
N MET A 9 12.51 5.50 12.40
CA MET A 9 11.06 5.60 12.33
C MET A 9 10.61 4.62 11.25
N ALA A 10 10.37 3.38 11.67
CA ALA A 10 9.68 2.41 10.85
C ALA A 10 8.33 3.01 10.49
N ILE A 11 8.10 3.23 9.19
CA ILE A 11 6.78 3.51 8.63
C ILE A 11 6.00 2.19 8.78
N GLY A 12 5.49 1.96 9.99
CA GLY A 12 4.47 0.97 10.21
C GLY A 12 3.19 1.54 9.62
N ILE A 13 2.85 1.13 8.40
CA ILE A 13 1.47 1.25 7.92
C ILE A 13 0.66 0.30 8.80
N SER A 14 0.23 0.84 9.95
CA SER A 14 -0.70 0.18 10.83
C SER A 14 -2.07 0.35 10.18
N LEU A 15 -2.47 -0.65 9.40
CA LEU A 15 -3.85 -0.88 9.02
C LEU A 15 -4.63 -1.22 10.29
N MET A 16 -4.92 -0.19 11.09
CA MET A 16 -5.88 -0.25 12.18
C MET A 16 -7.26 -0.35 11.54
N VAL A 17 -7.70 -1.58 11.29
CA VAL A 17 -9.11 -1.88 11.05
C VAL A 17 -9.87 -1.49 12.33
N LEU A 18 -10.63 -0.40 12.24
CA LEU A 18 -11.57 0.06 13.25
C LEU A 18 -12.69 -0.98 13.44
N LEU A 19 -12.44 -2.00 14.24
CA LEU A 19 -13.50 -2.80 14.84
C LEU A 19 -14.08 -2.01 16.02
N ALA A 20 -15.14 -1.26 15.74
CA ALA A 20 -16.02 -0.72 16.76
C ALA A 20 -16.72 -1.87 17.50
N PHE A 21 -16.05 -2.48 18.48
CA PHE A 21 -16.71 -3.20 19.55
C PHE A 21 -16.76 -2.30 20.77
N ALA A 22 -17.98 -1.85 21.07
CA ALA A 22 -18.32 -1.17 22.31
C ALA A 22 -17.76 -1.97 23.50
N ALA A 23 -16.93 -1.31 24.30
CA ALA A 23 -16.46 -1.83 25.58
C ALA A 23 -17.63 -1.88 26.57
N ALA A 24 -18.43 -2.94 26.50
CA ALA A 24 -19.21 -3.44 27.61
C ALA A 24 -18.43 -4.57 28.30
N PRO A 25 -18.39 -4.62 29.65
CA PRO A 25 -17.53 -5.55 30.37
C PRO A 25 -17.90 -7.01 30.08
N LEU A 26 -16.87 -7.75 29.64
CA LEU A 26 -16.80 -9.19 29.42
C LEU A 26 -17.47 -9.97 30.55
N SER A 27 -18.67 -10.49 30.27
CA SER A 27 -19.16 -11.72 30.90
C SER A 27 -18.95 -12.83 29.87
N ALA A 28 -18.30 -13.90 30.30
CA ALA A 28 -17.90 -15.05 29.49
C ALA A 28 -19.06 -15.65 28.69
N GLN A 29 -19.21 -15.19 27.45
CA GLN A 29 -19.93 -15.91 26.42
C GLN A 29 -18.87 -16.35 25.42
N GLN A 30 -18.46 -17.60 25.55
CA GLN A 30 -17.67 -18.30 24.54
C GLN A 30 -18.49 -18.26 23.24
N PHE A 31 -18.22 -17.26 22.40
CA PHE A 31 -18.57 -17.38 21.00
C PHE A 31 -17.82 -18.61 20.48
N PRO A 32 -18.48 -19.54 19.78
CA PRO A 32 -17.74 -20.56 19.05
C PRO A 32 -16.73 -19.81 18.16
N ALA A 33 -15.46 -20.21 18.23
CA ALA A 33 -14.52 -19.87 17.19
C ALA A 33 -15.17 -20.38 15.90
N GLN A 34 -15.67 -19.45 15.08
CA GLN A 34 -16.06 -19.83 13.73
C GLN A 34 -14.74 -20.12 13.04
N ASP A 35 -14.57 -21.36 12.60
CA ASP A 35 -13.51 -21.69 11.65
C ASP A 35 -13.53 -20.62 10.54
N PRO A 36 -12.36 -20.14 10.08
CA PRO A 36 -12.31 -19.28 8.90
C PRO A 36 -13.16 -19.96 7.82
N PRO A 37 -13.96 -19.21 7.04
CA PRO A 37 -14.63 -19.82 5.91
C PRO A 37 -13.57 -20.55 5.08
N GLU A 38 -13.70 -21.88 4.96
CA GLU A 38 -12.96 -22.68 4.00
C GLU A 38 -13.43 -22.20 2.61
N GLN A 39 -12.83 -21.10 2.16
CA GLN A 39 -12.99 -20.63 0.81
C GLN A 39 -11.94 -21.40 0.00
N ASP A 40 -12.40 -22.50 -0.59
CA ASP A 40 -11.59 -23.26 -1.54
C ASP A 40 -11.43 -22.43 -2.81
N PHE A 41 -10.20 -22.06 -3.13
CA PHE A 41 -9.83 -21.50 -4.41
C PHE A 41 -9.43 -22.66 -5.34
N SER A 42 -9.77 -22.54 -6.62
CA SER A 42 -9.31 -23.50 -7.61
C SER A 42 -7.83 -23.30 -7.93
N ASP A 43 -7.16 -24.38 -8.36
CA ASP A 43 -5.76 -24.33 -8.83
C ASP A 43 -5.56 -23.22 -9.88
N ALA A 44 -6.55 -23.00 -10.76
CA ALA A 44 -6.51 -21.96 -11.78
C ALA A 44 -6.56 -20.54 -11.19
N GLU A 45 -7.34 -20.31 -10.13
CA GLU A 45 -7.38 -19.02 -9.43
C GLU A 45 -6.08 -18.77 -8.66
N ILE A 46 -5.48 -19.82 -8.09
CA ILE A 46 -4.19 -19.76 -7.40
C ILE A 46 -3.04 -19.48 -8.37
N GLU A 47 -3.06 -20.13 -9.55
CA GLU A 47 -2.10 -19.88 -10.63
C GLU A 47 -2.22 -18.44 -11.17
N ALA A 48 -3.44 -17.99 -11.48
CA ALA A 48 -3.70 -16.63 -11.93
C ALA A 48 -3.28 -15.58 -10.88
N PHE A 49 -3.55 -15.87 -9.60
CA PHE A 49 -3.11 -15.02 -8.49
C PHE A 49 -1.59 -14.93 -8.38
N ALA A 50 -0.89 -16.07 -8.51
CA ALA A 50 0.57 -16.12 -8.49
C ALA A 50 1.18 -15.32 -9.65
N ALA A 51 0.63 -15.43 -10.86
CA ALA A 51 1.05 -14.66 -12.02
C ALA A 51 0.81 -13.15 -11.81
N ALA A 52 -0.38 -12.77 -11.36
CA ALA A 52 -0.73 -11.37 -11.08
C ALA A 52 0.19 -10.75 -10.02
N LEU A 53 0.60 -11.51 -8.99
CA LEU A 53 1.57 -11.03 -7.99
C LEU A 53 2.92 -10.64 -8.62
N VAL A 54 3.45 -11.45 -9.54
CA VAL A 54 4.73 -11.15 -10.23
C VAL A 54 4.62 -9.87 -11.05
N GLU A 55 3.51 -9.67 -11.75
CA GLU A 55 3.26 -8.44 -12.51
C GLU A 55 3.12 -7.23 -11.59
N ILE A 56 2.34 -7.36 -10.51
CA ILE A 56 2.14 -6.30 -9.50
C ILE A 56 3.46 -5.92 -8.82
N GLU A 57 4.34 -6.87 -8.51
CA GLU A 57 5.68 -6.58 -7.98
C GLU A 57 6.52 -5.78 -8.97
N THR A 58 6.45 -6.12 -10.26
CA THR A 58 7.15 -5.40 -11.33
C THR A 58 6.61 -3.97 -11.48
N ILE A 59 5.29 -3.80 -11.44
CA ILE A 59 4.60 -2.52 -11.48
C ILE A 59 5.00 -1.66 -10.27
N GLN A 60 4.98 -2.22 -9.06
CA GLN A 60 5.38 -1.50 -7.84
C GLN A 60 6.86 -1.08 -7.85
N SER A 61 7.75 -1.92 -8.38
CA SER A 61 9.15 -1.57 -8.56
C SER A 61 9.33 -0.40 -9.53
N SER A 62 8.60 -0.45 -10.65
CA SER A 62 8.61 0.61 -11.68
C SER A 62 8.04 1.92 -11.13
N MET A 63 6.95 1.87 -10.36
CA MET A 63 6.37 3.02 -9.69
C MET A 63 7.38 3.68 -8.74
N GLN A 64 8.10 2.90 -7.92
CA GLN A 64 9.11 3.47 -7.01
C GLN A 64 10.20 4.24 -7.76
N GLN A 65 10.62 3.74 -8.93
CA GLN A 65 11.55 4.47 -9.78
C GLN A 65 10.91 5.74 -10.35
N GLU A 66 9.70 5.64 -10.88
CA GLU A 66 8.98 6.79 -11.47
C GLU A 66 8.74 7.91 -10.46
N LEU A 67 8.32 7.59 -9.23
CA LEU A 67 8.14 8.58 -8.17
C LEU A 67 9.45 9.30 -7.82
N ASN A 68 10.56 8.56 -7.76
CA ASN A 68 11.88 9.17 -7.56
C ASN A 68 12.27 10.07 -8.74
N ASP A 69 12.05 9.61 -9.97
CA ASP A 69 12.35 10.39 -11.18
C ASP A 69 11.52 11.68 -11.25
N ILE A 70 10.25 11.66 -10.82
CA ILE A 70 9.39 12.84 -10.74
C ILE A 70 9.96 13.87 -9.75
N ILE A 71 10.45 13.43 -8.60
CA ILE A 71 11.00 14.32 -7.56
C ILE A 71 12.39 14.84 -7.96
N GLU A 72 13.24 14.00 -8.55
CA GLU A 72 14.61 14.38 -8.94
C GLU A 72 14.64 15.30 -10.17
N ASN A 73 13.72 15.11 -11.12
CA ASN A 73 13.62 15.93 -12.33
C ASN A 73 12.66 17.12 -12.19
N GLY A 74 11.98 17.23 -11.05
CA GLY A 74 11.10 18.35 -10.73
C GLY A 74 11.85 19.68 -10.66
N SER A 75 11.10 20.77 -10.75
CA SER A 75 11.67 22.13 -10.66
C SER A 75 12.12 22.50 -9.24
N MET A 76 11.59 21.81 -8.22
CA MET A 76 11.91 22.00 -6.81
C MET A 76 13.07 21.10 -6.38
N ASP A 77 13.91 21.60 -5.47
CA ASP A 77 14.90 20.77 -4.78
C ASP A 77 14.22 19.62 -3.99
N SER A 78 14.75 18.41 -4.11
CA SER A 78 14.12 17.22 -3.52
C SER A 78 14.04 17.30 -1.98
N GLU A 79 15.04 17.84 -1.29
CA GLU A 79 15.01 17.98 0.17
C GLU A 79 13.90 18.95 0.59
N ARG A 80 13.76 20.06 -0.15
CA ARG A 80 12.66 21.02 0.07
C ARG A 80 11.30 20.41 -0.23
N PHE A 81 11.18 19.61 -1.28
CA PHE A 81 9.94 18.90 -1.60
C PHE A 81 9.51 17.98 -0.45
N TYR A 82 10.43 17.17 0.09
CA TYR A 82 10.13 16.27 1.22
C TYR A 82 9.72 17.02 2.49
N GLU A 83 10.34 18.16 2.77
CA GLU A 83 9.95 19.02 3.90
C GLU A 83 8.50 19.50 3.75
N LEU A 84 8.17 20.07 2.59
CA LEU A 84 6.83 20.58 2.29
C LEU A 84 5.79 19.45 2.26
N HIS A 85 6.10 18.32 1.63
CA HIS A 85 5.21 17.16 1.58
C HIS A 85 4.92 16.59 2.97
N SER A 86 5.94 16.52 3.83
CA SER A 86 5.80 16.09 5.23
C SER A 86 4.89 17.04 6.00
N HIS A 87 5.09 18.36 5.87
CA HIS A 87 4.22 19.36 6.48
C HIS A 87 2.77 19.25 5.96
N PHE A 88 2.61 19.17 4.65
CA PHE A 88 1.30 19.04 3.99
C PHE A 88 0.54 17.83 4.51
N THR A 89 1.19 16.67 4.61
CA THR A 89 0.58 15.43 5.12
C THR A 89 0.22 15.55 6.61
N GLN A 90 1.13 16.06 7.44
CA GLN A 90 0.91 16.20 8.89
C GLN A 90 -0.20 17.19 9.23
N THR A 91 -0.38 18.21 8.39
CA THR A 91 -1.38 19.26 8.59
C THR A 91 -2.66 19.04 7.79
N GLN A 92 -2.81 17.86 7.17
CA GLN A 92 -3.99 17.49 6.38
C GLN A 92 -4.28 18.46 5.23
N GLY A 93 -3.22 18.83 4.50
CA GLY A 93 -3.32 19.58 3.25
C GLY A 93 -3.03 21.07 3.35
N THR A 94 -2.40 21.55 4.43
CA THR A 94 -1.96 22.95 4.52
C THR A 94 -0.46 23.08 4.28
N LEU A 95 -0.04 24.14 3.60
CA LEU A 95 1.37 24.48 3.40
C LEU A 95 1.87 25.45 4.49
N PRO A 96 3.18 25.51 4.77
CA PRO A 96 3.74 26.47 5.72
C PRO A 96 3.41 27.92 5.34
N GLU A 97 3.17 28.78 6.31
CA GLU A 97 2.83 30.20 6.07
C GLU A 97 3.95 31.00 5.40
N ASP A 98 5.21 30.54 5.52
CA ASP A 98 6.40 31.19 4.99
C ASP A 98 6.82 30.69 3.60
N ILE A 99 6.02 29.82 2.96
CA ILE A 99 6.27 29.36 1.59
C ILE A 99 6.17 30.54 0.60
N SER A 100 7.11 30.59 -0.36
CA SER A 100 7.00 31.54 -1.46
C SER A 100 6.03 31.07 -2.54
N SER A 101 5.48 31.99 -3.34
CA SER A 101 4.58 31.64 -4.44
C SER A 101 5.26 30.79 -5.54
N SER A 102 6.59 30.86 -5.68
CA SER A 102 7.33 29.99 -6.62
C SER A 102 7.38 28.57 -6.10
N GLU A 103 7.78 28.39 -4.83
CA GLU A 103 7.82 27.08 -4.19
C GLU A 103 6.43 26.43 -4.12
N GLU A 104 5.38 27.20 -3.85
CA GLU A 104 4.01 26.67 -3.86
C GLU A 104 3.64 26.10 -5.24
N ALA A 105 3.96 26.82 -6.32
CA ALA A 105 3.68 26.37 -7.69
C ALA A 105 4.51 25.12 -8.07
N GLU A 106 5.81 25.13 -7.76
CA GLU A 106 6.71 24.00 -8.03
C GLU A 106 6.31 22.76 -7.22
N PHE A 107 5.95 22.94 -5.94
CA PHE A 107 5.45 21.86 -5.09
C PHE A 107 4.15 21.28 -5.67
N GLN A 108 3.20 22.13 -6.02
CA GLN A 108 1.92 21.72 -6.57
C GLN A 108 2.08 21.00 -7.92
N GLU A 109 3.01 21.40 -8.77
CA GLU A 109 3.34 20.73 -10.03
C GLU A 109 3.88 19.32 -9.77
N THR A 110 4.94 19.19 -8.96
CA THR A 110 5.53 17.89 -8.61
C THR A 110 4.52 16.98 -7.91
N PHE A 111 3.74 17.53 -6.97
CA PHE A 111 2.71 16.78 -6.24
C PHE A 111 1.63 16.23 -7.16
N GLN A 112 1.15 17.04 -8.13
CA GLN A 112 0.17 16.55 -9.12
C GLN A 112 0.74 15.43 -10.00
N ALA A 113 2.02 15.52 -10.38
CA ALA A 113 2.68 14.45 -11.13
C ALA A 113 2.74 13.15 -10.33
N LEU A 114 3.05 13.21 -9.03
CA LEU A 114 3.04 12.05 -8.15
C LEU A 114 1.65 11.42 -8.05
N VAL A 115 0.60 12.23 -7.82
CA VAL A 115 -0.78 11.74 -7.76
C VAL A 115 -1.17 11.05 -9.07
N ALA A 116 -0.82 11.64 -10.22
CA ALA A 116 -1.12 11.03 -11.52
C ALA A 116 -0.39 9.69 -11.73
N ALA A 117 0.86 9.58 -11.27
CA ALA A 117 1.64 8.34 -11.32
C ALA A 117 1.01 7.25 -10.42
N GLU A 118 0.56 7.62 -9.22
CA GLU A 118 -0.15 6.71 -8.31
C GLU A 118 -1.48 6.20 -8.91
N GLU A 119 -2.29 7.09 -9.48
CA GLU A 119 -3.55 6.72 -10.17
C GLU A 119 -3.31 5.79 -11.37
N THR A 120 -2.27 6.08 -12.15
CA THR A 120 -1.87 5.25 -13.30
C THR A 120 -1.44 3.86 -12.82
N THR A 121 -0.62 3.81 -11.77
CA THR A 121 -0.14 2.55 -11.19
C THR A 121 -1.30 1.72 -10.62
N GLN A 122 -2.26 2.36 -9.94
CA GLN A 122 -3.46 1.67 -9.46
C GLN A 122 -4.23 1.01 -10.62
N THR A 123 -4.37 1.70 -11.74
CA THR A 123 -5.02 1.15 -12.94
C THR A 123 -4.23 -0.04 -13.48
N GLN A 124 -2.90 0.08 -13.58
CA GLN A 124 -2.04 -1.01 -14.04
C GLN A 124 -2.12 -2.26 -13.15
N MET A 125 -2.21 -2.09 -11.83
CA MET A 125 -2.37 -3.23 -10.93
C MET A 125 -3.74 -3.92 -11.10
N ILE A 126 -4.81 -3.16 -11.33
CA ILE A 126 -6.13 -3.73 -11.63
C ILE A 126 -6.06 -4.51 -12.96
N ASP A 127 -5.49 -3.89 -13.99
CA ASP A 127 -5.33 -4.51 -15.31
C ASP A 127 -4.51 -5.81 -15.24
N ALA A 128 -3.45 -5.85 -14.42
CA ALA A 128 -2.61 -7.04 -14.21
C ALA A 128 -3.37 -8.20 -13.55
N VAL A 129 -4.33 -7.91 -12.66
CA VAL A 129 -5.20 -8.93 -12.07
C VAL A 129 -6.19 -9.44 -13.11
N GLU A 130 -6.85 -8.51 -13.82
CA GLU A 130 -7.88 -8.84 -14.81
C GLU A 130 -7.31 -9.56 -16.04
N SER A 131 -6.06 -9.27 -16.45
CA SER A 131 -5.40 -9.92 -17.58
C SER A 131 -5.12 -11.41 -17.35
N GLU A 132 -4.91 -11.79 -16.10
CA GLU A 132 -4.75 -13.20 -15.68
C GLU A 132 -6.08 -13.94 -15.55
N GLY A 133 -7.21 -13.26 -15.85
CA GLY A 133 -8.54 -13.84 -15.78
C GLY A 133 -9.11 -13.93 -14.37
N LEU A 134 -8.50 -13.21 -13.42
CA LEU A 134 -8.96 -13.09 -12.04
C LEU A 134 -9.67 -11.74 -11.88
N ASP A 135 -10.72 -11.68 -11.08
CA ASP A 135 -11.30 -10.40 -10.69
C ASP A 135 -10.68 -9.88 -9.38
N VAL A 136 -10.79 -8.57 -9.15
CA VAL A 136 -10.19 -7.90 -7.99
C VAL A 136 -10.77 -8.39 -6.65
N GLU A 137 -12.05 -8.81 -6.60
CA GLU A 137 -12.66 -9.33 -5.37
C GLU A 137 -12.07 -10.70 -5.01
N THR A 138 -11.91 -11.58 -5.99
CA THR A 138 -11.26 -12.89 -5.81
C THR A 138 -9.79 -12.73 -5.44
N PHE A 139 -9.04 -11.86 -6.12
CA PHE A 139 -7.66 -11.54 -5.75
C PHE A 139 -7.54 -11.10 -4.28
N ASN A 140 -8.37 -10.15 -3.84
CA ASN A 140 -8.38 -9.68 -2.46
C ASN A 140 -8.78 -10.77 -1.45
N SER A 141 -9.68 -11.67 -1.83
CA SER A 141 -10.08 -12.80 -1.01
C SER A 141 -8.92 -13.78 -0.79
N ILE A 142 -8.17 -14.10 -1.85
CA ILE A 142 -6.97 -14.94 -1.77
C ILE A 142 -5.93 -14.30 -0.85
N VAL A 143 -5.67 -12.99 -0.97
CA VAL A 143 -4.77 -12.26 -0.06
C VAL A 143 -5.19 -12.42 1.41
N ALA A 144 -6.48 -12.21 1.71
CA ALA A 144 -7.00 -12.25 3.08
C ALA A 144 -6.89 -13.65 3.72
N VAL A 145 -7.10 -14.69 2.92
CA VAL A 145 -6.99 -16.09 3.37
C VAL A 145 -5.52 -16.50 3.50
N ALA A 146 -4.69 -16.20 2.49
CA ALA A 146 -3.26 -16.57 2.48
C ALA A 146 -2.49 -15.98 3.67
N GLN A 147 -2.88 -14.81 4.20
CA GLN A 147 -2.29 -14.24 5.42
C GLN A 147 -2.47 -15.12 6.68
N GLN A 148 -3.49 -15.97 6.69
CA GLN A 148 -3.85 -16.83 7.83
C GLN A 148 -3.63 -18.31 7.53
N ASN A 149 -3.46 -18.67 6.26
CA ASN A 149 -3.25 -20.04 5.79
C ASN A 149 -1.85 -20.20 5.15
N PRO A 150 -0.86 -20.69 5.91
CA PRO A 150 0.49 -20.89 5.38
C PRO A 150 0.56 -21.96 4.29
N GLU A 151 -0.34 -22.96 4.28
CA GLU A 151 -0.36 -23.99 3.23
C GLU A 151 -0.77 -23.38 1.88
N LEU A 152 -1.78 -22.51 1.88
CA LEU A 152 -2.17 -21.75 0.68
C LEU A 152 -1.02 -20.85 0.20
N TRP A 153 -0.26 -20.23 1.11
CA TRP A 153 0.88 -19.42 0.72
C TRP A 153 2.01 -20.26 0.08
N GLU A 154 2.30 -21.44 0.61
CA GLU A 154 3.25 -22.38 0.00
C GLU A 154 2.79 -22.83 -1.39
N GLU A 155 1.50 -23.07 -1.57
CA GLU A 155 0.91 -23.41 -2.87
C GLU A 155 1.09 -22.27 -3.87
N ILE A 156 0.68 -21.05 -3.52
CA ILE A 156 0.89 -19.82 -4.32
C ILE A 156 2.36 -19.69 -4.74
N GLN A 157 3.30 -19.86 -3.81
CA GLN A 157 4.73 -19.77 -4.12
C GLN A 157 5.21 -20.83 -5.11
N SER A 158 4.62 -22.03 -5.10
CA SER A 158 4.99 -23.10 -6.02
C SER A 158 4.63 -22.77 -7.49
N HIS A 159 3.64 -21.90 -7.70
CA HIS A 159 3.21 -21.42 -9.02
C HIS A 159 4.02 -20.22 -9.55
N GLN A 160 4.83 -19.55 -8.71
CA GLN A 160 5.63 -18.38 -9.11
C GLN A 160 6.99 -18.74 -9.76
N GLN A 161 7.31 -20.03 -9.96
CA GLN A 161 8.64 -20.50 -10.37
C GLN A 161 8.80 -20.79 -11.86
#